data_AF-A0A0J7YM54-F1
#
_entry.id   AF-A0A0J7YM54-F1
#
_cell.length_a   1.000
_cell.length_b   1.000
_cell.length_c   1.000
_cell.angle_alpha   90.00
_cell.angle_beta   90.00
_cell.angle_gamma   90.00
#
_symmetry.space_group_name_H-M   'P 1'
#
loop_
_entity.id
_entity.type
_entity.pdbx_description
1 polymer ?
#
loop_
_entity_poly.entity_id
_entity_poly.type
_entity_poly.pdbx_seq_one_letter_code
_entity_poly.pdbx_strand_id
1 'polypeptide(L)'
;MSDVLRSRQKYCYTCSGRRRVVTVILRRQSDGYVLMLQRSQLMKEYPGRWHFVSGSLEVRDSGRCLERARAEVLEETGISELRLICHARPIRIEGKYLVHPVLFEVADAHAIVMLNRENQAYQWIDPGQLDCIENTVPNLTQTWQRTQALNKFPKNAKNGLRQLTVDRELHPIVLACLAAECINEYASSSPSNRIHMKSLLDFAWA
;
A
#
# COMPACT_ATOMS: atom_id res chain seq x y z
N MET A 1 36.00 14.97 -24.02
CA MET A 1 34.88 15.28 -23.09
C MET A 1 33.54 15.11 -23.81
N SER A 2 33.20 13.89 -24.19
CA SER A 2 31.96 13.61 -24.92
C SER A 2 31.72 12.10 -24.96
N ASP A 3 31.50 11.46 -23.80
CA ASP A 3 31.08 10.05 -23.75
C ASP A 3 30.46 9.60 -22.40
N VAL A 4 29.86 10.53 -21.63
CA VAL A 4 29.27 10.20 -20.30
C VAL A 4 27.74 10.41 -20.27
N LEU A 5 27.08 10.46 -21.43
CA LEU A 5 25.61 10.57 -21.52
C LEU A 5 24.93 9.30 -22.07
N ARG A 6 25.49 8.12 -21.79
CA ARG A 6 24.86 6.81 -22.05
C ARG A 6 24.57 6.06 -20.75
N SER A 7 23.60 6.53 -19.96
CA SER A 7 22.82 5.66 -19.06
C SER A 7 21.55 6.36 -18.54
N ARG A 8 20.67 6.82 -19.43
CA ARG A 8 19.25 6.98 -19.06
C ARG A 8 18.60 5.60 -19.00
N GLN A 9 19.02 4.76 -18.06
CA GLN A 9 18.25 3.60 -17.64
C GLN A 9 17.09 4.12 -16.80
N LYS A 10 16.04 4.54 -17.51
CA LYS A 10 14.70 4.75 -16.98
C LYS A 10 14.40 3.57 -16.06
N TYR A 11 14.11 3.83 -14.78
CA TYR A 11 13.38 2.89 -13.93
C TYR A 11 11.97 2.73 -14.52
N CYS A 12 11.89 2.00 -15.63
CA CYS A 12 10.68 1.78 -16.39
C CYS A 12 9.94 0.65 -15.69
N TYR A 13 9.02 0.99 -14.80
CA TYR A 13 8.11 0.04 -14.13
C TYR A 13 7.12 -0.64 -15.09
N THR A 14 7.25 -0.43 -16.40
CA THR A 14 6.43 -1.08 -17.43
C THR A 14 6.95 -2.50 -17.67
N CYS A 15 6.51 -3.44 -16.84
CA CYS A 15 6.47 -4.83 -17.27
C CYS A 15 5.23 -5.02 -18.12
N SER A 16 5.40 -4.97 -19.44
CA SER A 16 4.39 -5.42 -20.40
C SER A 16 3.93 -6.84 -20.02
N GLY A 17 2.61 -7.01 -19.85
CA GLY A 17 1.96 -8.31 -19.62
C GLY A 17 1.37 -8.56 -18.22
N ARG A 18 1.61 -7.70 -17.21
CA ARG A 18 1.02 -7.88 -15.87
C ARG A 18 -0.15 -6.93 -15.62
N ARG A 19 -1.22 -7.45 -15.00
CA ARG A 19 -2.34 -6.62 -14.53
C ARG A 19 -1.89 -5.84 -13.30
N ARG A 20 -2.04 -4.52 -13.35
CA ARG A 20 -1.75 -3.65 -12.21
C ARG A 20 -3.01 -3.54 -11.38
N VAL A 21 -2.87 -3.68 -10.07
CA VAL A 21 -3.99 -3.68 -9.13
C VAL A 21 -3.60 -2.81 -7.96
N VAL A 22 -4.54 -2.00 -7.47
CA VAL A 22 -4.42 -1.36 -6.16
C VAL A 22 -5.13 -2.24 -5.13
N THR A 23 -4.51 -2.48 -3.99
CA THR A 23 -5.13 -3.23 -2.89
C THR A 23 -5.12 -2.36 -1.65
N VAL A 24 -6.29 -2.10 -1.10
CA VAL A 24 -6.51 -1.12 -0.06
C VAL A 24 -6.88 -1.81 1.24
N ILE A 25 -6.00 -1.69 2.23
CA ILE A 25 -6.27 -2.11 3.59
C ILE A 25 -6.89 -0.93 4.33
N LEU A 26 -8.07 -1.13 4.90
CA LEU A 26 -8.71 -0.17 5.79
C LEU A 26 -8.47 -0.62 7.22
N ARG A 27 -7.84 0.24 8.02
CA ARG A 27 -7.64 0.03 9.45
C ARG A 27 -8.58 0.92 10.25
N ARG A 28 -9.34 0.33 11.15
CA ARG A 28 -10.18 1.08 12.09
C ARG A 28 -9.32 1.72 13.17
N GLN A 29 -9.55 3.00 13.45
CA GLN A 29 -8.72 3.76 14.38
C GLN A 29 -8.87 3.30 15.84
N SER A 30 -10.06 2.86 16.26
CA SER A 30 -10.35 2.56 17.67
C SER A 30 -9.61 1.33 18.21
N ASP A 31 -9.45 0.29 17.39
CA ASP A 31 -8.87 -1.00 17.80
C ASP A 31 -7.75 -1.50 16.88
N GLY A 32 -7.53 -0.85 15.73
CA GLY A 32 -6.53 -1.28 14.76
C GLY A 32 -6.95 -2.48 13.90
N TYR A 33 -8.20 -2.93 13.99
CA TYR A 33 -8.71 -4.04 13.18
C TYR A 33 -8.75 -3.63 11.71
N VAL A 34 -8.63 -4.61 10.81
CA VAL A 34 -8.63 -4.38 9.37
C VAL A 34 -9.89 -4.93 8.71
N LEU A 35 -10.44 -4.21 7.73
CA LEU A 35 -11.62 -4.64 6.99
C LEU A 35 -11.24 -5.70 5.96
N MET A 36 -11.87 -6.86 6.07
CA MET A 36 -11.86 -7.92 5.07
C MET A 36 -13.23 -8.00 4.40
N LEU A 37 -13.21 -8.25 3.10
CA LEU A 37 -14.39 -8.47 2.28
C LEU A 37 -14.37 -9.91 1.78
N GLN A 38 -15.54 -10.52 1.62
CA GLN A 38 -15.67 -11.79 0.93
C GLN A 38 -16.27 -11.56 -0.45
N ARG A 39 -15.56 -11.98 -1.49
CA ARG A 39 -16.00 -11.84 -2.88
C ARG A 39 -17.30 -12.61 -3.09
N SER A 40 -18.26 -12.00 -3.78
CA SER A 40 -19.48 -12.64 -4.21
C SER A 40 -19.18 -13.86 -5.09
N GLN A 41 -20.04 -14.87 -5.05
CA GLN A 41 -19.95 -16.03 -5.95
C GLN A 41 -20.11 -15.66 -7.43
N LEU A 42 -20.60 -14.45 -7.73
CA LEU A 42 -20.75 -13.93 -9.09
C LEU A 42 -19.43 -13.46 -9.71
N MET A 43 -18.36 -13.31 -8.92
CA MET A 43 -17.08 -12.79 -9.40
C MET A 43 -16.30 -13.84 -10.20
N LYS A 44 -15.74 -13.42 -11.35
CA LYS A 44 -14.94 -14.31 -12.22
C LYS A 44 -13.61 -14.71 -11.59
N GLU A 45 -12.96 -13.79 -10.88
CA GLU A 45 -11.68 -14.06 -10.22
C GLU A 45 -11.91 -14.25 -8.72
N TYR A 46 -11.48 -15.40 -8.21
CA TYR A 46 -11.53 -15.80 -6.80
C TYR A 46 -12.92 -15.67 -6.13
N PRO A 47 -13.99 -16.27 -6.67
CA PRO A 47 -15.32 -16.24 -6.05
C PRO A 47 -15.30 -16.83 -4.63
N GLY A 48 -16.06 -16.22 -3.71
CA GLY A 48 -16.15 -16.66 -2.31
C GLY A 48 -14.91 -16.43 -1.46
N ARG A 49 -13.81 -15.91 -2.03
CA ARG A 49 -12.56 -15.72 -1.30
C ARG A 49 -12.53 -14.42 -0.51
N TRP A 50 -11.85 -14.46 0.62
CA TRP A 50 -11.58 -13.30 1.46
C TRP A 50 -10.45 -12.44 0.89
N HIS A 51 -10.65 -11.12 0.85
CA HIS A 51 -9.71 -10.15 0.29
C HIS A 51 -9.82 -8.79 0.99
N PHE A 52 -8.86 -7.90 0.69
CA PHE A 52 -8.98 -6.46 0.96
C PHE A 52 -9.56 -5.78 -0.29
N VAL A 53 -10.19 -4.61 -0.14
CA VAL A 53 -10.68 -3.78 -1.27
C VAL A 53 -9.65 -3.73 -2.40
N SER A 54 -10.05 -3.96 -3.64
CA SER A 54 -9.08 -4.07 -4.73
C SER A 54 -9.62 -3.65 -6.09
N GLY A 55 -8.81 -2.88 -6.81
CA GLY A 55 -9.17 -2.31 -8.09
C GLY A 55 -8.12 -2.47 -9.16
N SER A 56 -8.54 -2.63 -10.42
CA SER A 56 -7.60 -2.61 -11.54
C SER A 56 -7.08 -1.19 -11.80
N LEU A 57 -5.76 -1.07 -12.00
CA LEU A 57 -5.11 0.17 -12.43
C LEU A 57 -4.88 0.11 -13.93
N GLU A 58 -5.59 0.95 -14.68
CA GLU A 58 -5.38 1.03 -16.12
C GLU A 58 -4.10 1.82 -16.44
N VAL A 59 -3.61 1.70 -17.68
CA VAL A 59 -2.38 2.39 -18.08
C VAL A 59 -2.51 3.92 -17.92
N ARG A 60 -3.70 4.47 -18.19
CA ARG A 60 -4.04 5.89 -17.99
C ARG A 60 -4.06 6.32 -16.52
N ASP A 61 -4.08 5.38 -15.58
CA ASP A 61 -4.06 5.65 -14.14
C ASP A 61 -2.63 5.63 -13.57
N SER A 62 -1.61 5.58 -14.44
CA SER A 62 -0.20 5.70 -14.07
C SER A 62 0.08 7.10 -13.48
N GLY A 63 -0.13 7.24 -12.17
CA GLY A 63 -0.04 8.51 -11.43
C GLY A 63 -1.22 8.72 -10.48
N ARG A 64 -2.35 8.04 -10.71
CA ARG A 64 -3.62 8.19 -9.98
C ARG A 64 -3.96 6.99 -9.10
N CYS A 65 -2.94 6.26 -8.63
CA CYS A 65 -3.11 5.06 -7.81
C CYS A 65 -3.95 5.34 -6.54
N LEU A 66 -3.69 6.47 -5.86
CA LEU A 66 -4.42 6.85 -4.66
C LEU A 66 -5.86 7.29 -4.95
N GLU A 67 -6.10 7.97 -6.07
CA GLU A 67 -7.46 8.32 -6.50
C GLU A 67 -8.27 7.06 -6.77
N ARG A 68 -7.69 6.10 -7.51
CA ARG A 68 -8.32 4.79 -7.72
C ARG A 68 -8.56 4.05 -6.41
N ALA A 69 -7.59 4.06 -5.50
CA ALA A 69 -7.74 3.44 -4.18
C ALA A 69 -8.97 3.98 -3.42
N ARG A 70 -9.17 5.30 -3.43
CA ARG A 70 -10.32 5.94 -2.77
C ARG A 70 -11.64 5.62 -3.47
N ALA A 71 -11.65 5.63 -4.80
CA ALA A 71 -12.81 5.26 -5.59
C ALA A 71 -13.26 3.82 -5.28
N GLU A 72 -12.33 2.87 -5.27
CA GLU A 72 -12.64 1.46 -4.96
C GLU A 72 -13.16 1.28 -3.54
N VAL A 73 -12.62 2.00 -2.55
CA VAL A 73 -13.16 1.95 -1.18
C VAL A 73 -14.59 2.46 -1.14
N LEU A 74 -14.86 3.60 -1.78
CA LEU A 74 -16.21 4.16 -1.84
C LEU A 74 -17.18 3.20 -2.56
N GLU A 75 -16.76 2.61 -3.68
CA GLU A 75 -17.57 1.68 -4.48
C GLU A 75 -17.84 0.36 -3.76
N GLU A 76 -16.84 -0.25 -3.12
CA GLU A 76 -16.97 -1.58 -2.49
C GLU A 76 -17.53 -1.52 -1.06
N THR A 77 -17.42 -0.38 -0.37
CA THR A 77 -17.73 -0.28 1.06
C THR A 77 -18.59 0.91 1.47
N GLY A 78 -18.79 1.90 0.59
CA GLY A 78 -19.48 3.15 0.93
C GLY A 78 -18.70 4.12 1.82
N ILE A 79 -17.47 3.80 2.21
CA ILE A 79 -16.65 4.64 3.09
C ILE A 79 -15.93 5.73 2.27
N SER A 80 -16.10 7.00 2.65
CA SER A 80 -15.42 8.15 2.00
C SER A 80 -14.29 8.75 2.85
N GLU A 81 -14.47 8.80 4.17
CA GLU A 81 -13.55 9.47 5.08
C GLU A 81 -12.32 8.61 5.40
N LEU A 82 -11.21 8.94 4.74
CA LEU A 82 -10.03 8.08 4.67
C LEU A 82 -8.73 8.87 4.87
N ARG A 83 -7.99 8.59 5.95
CA ARG A 83 -6.66 9.16 6.18
C ARG A 83 -5.57 8.23 5.63
N LEU A 84 -4.74 8.72 4.71
CA LEU A 84 -3.62 7.93 4.17
C LEU A 84 -2.58 7.67 5.26
N ILE A 85 -2.20 6.41 5.45
CA ILE A 85 -1.15 5.99 6.39
C ILE A 85 0.09 5.50 5.65
N CYS A 86 -0.10 4.76 4.56
CA CYS A 86 1.01 4.21 3.77
C CYS A 86 0.60 3.96 2.32
N HIS A 87 1.48 4.29 1.38
CA HIS A 87 1.44 3.79 0.01
C HIS A 87 2.69 2.95 -0.21
N ALA A 88 2.56 1.64 -0.09
CA ALA A 88 3.70 0.75 0.02
C ALA A 88 4.26 0.34 -1.34
N ARG A 89 5.51 -0.11 -1.34
CA ARG A 89 6.19 -0.57 -2.56
C ARG A 89 5.43 -1.74 -3.20
N PRO A 90 5.23 -1.76 -4.53
CA PRO A 90 4.52 -2.81 -5.22
C PRO A 90 5.09 -4.21 -4.99
N ILE A 91 4.20 -5.19 -4.96
CA ILE A 91 4.52 -6.61 -4.84
C ILE A 91 4.01 -7.36 -6.07
N ARG A 92 4.80 -8.32 -6.55
CA ARG A 92 4.42 -9.21 -7.64
C ARG A 92 3.74 -10.43 -7.04
N ILE A 93 2.54 -10.76 -7.51
CA ILE A 93 1.76 -11.90 -7.04
C ILE A 93 1.44 -12.79 -8.23
N GLU A 94 1.73 -14.09 -8.08
CA GLU A 94 1.50 -15.16 -9.07
C GLU A 94 2.06 -14.87 -10.48
N GLY A 95 3.05 -13.99 -10.61
CA GLY A 95 3.59 -13.55 -11.91
C GLY A 95 2.63 -12.72 -12.78
N LYS A 96 1.32 -12.74 -12.47
CA LYS A 96 0.21 -12.11 -13.17
C LYS A 96 -0.08 -10.69 -12.70
N TYR A 97 0.06 -10.43 -11.40
CA TYR A 97 -0.33 -9.17 -10.79
C TYR A 97 0.86 -8.35 -10.32
N LEU A 98 0.79 -7.05 -10.54
CA LEU A 98 1.60 -6.05 -9.85
C LEU A 98 0.68 -5.28 -8.90
N VAL A 99 0.66 -5.69 -7.63
CA VAL A 99 -0.19 -5.09 -6.61
C VAL A 99 0.50 -3.88 -6.00
N HIS A 100 -0.24 -2.78 -5.89
CA HIS A 100 0.11 -1.54 -5.21
C HIS A 100 -0.65 -1.47 -3.88
N PRO A 101 -0.03 -1.84 -2.74
CA PRO A 101 -0.71 -1.83 -1.45
C PRO A 101 -0.85 -0.41 -0.91
N VAL A 102 -2.03 -0.06 -0.43
CA VAL A 102 -2.34 1.21 0.23
C VAL A 102 -2.99 0.91 1.58
N LEU A 103 -2.59 1.63 2.62
CA LEU A 103 -3.19 1.56 3.94
C LEU A 103 -3.86 2.90 4.25
N PHE A 104 -5.17 2.88 4.45
CA PHE A 104 -5.93 3.99 5.01
C PHE A 104 -6.35 3.67 6.44
N GLU A 105 -6.54 4.73 7.22
CA GLU A 105 -7.24 4.67 8.50
C GLU A 105 -8.63 5.28 8.36
N VAL A 106 -9.61 4.64 8.98
CA VAL A 106 -11.01 5.09 9.07
C VAL A 106 -11.35 5.43 10.52
N ALA A 107 -12.05 6.55 10.71
CA ALA A 107 -12.58 6.93 12.02
C ALA A 107 -13.80 6.07 12.37
N ASP A 108 -13.89 5.65 13.63
CA ASP A 108 -14.91 4.69 14.10
C ASP A 108 -16.34 5.26 14.01
N ALA A 109 -16.51 6.56 14.27
CA ALA A 109 -17.82 7.22 14.36
C ALA A 109 -18.61 7.27 13.02
N HIS A 110 -17.99 6.93 11.88
CA HIS A 110 -18.58 7.09 10.55
C HIS A 110 -18.51 5.83 9.66
N ALA A 111 -17.92 4.74 10.13
CA ALA A 111 -17.63 3.58 9.28
C ALA A 111 -18.81 2.58 9.23
N ILE A 112 -19.87 2.90 8.49
CA ILE A 112 -20.89 1.93 8.08
C ILE A 112 -20.41 1.29 6.76
N VAL A 113 -20.23 -0.03 6.75
CA VAL A 113 -19.83 -0.77 5.54
C VAL A 113 -21.08 -1.14 4.75
N MET A 114 -21.21 -0.59 3.55
CA MET A 114 -22.25 -0.89 2.57
C MET A 114 -21.62 -1.57 1.36
N LEU A 115 -21.82 -2.89 1.25
CA LEU A 115 -21.24 -3.67 0.17
C LEU A 115 -21.99 -3.48 -1.14
N ASN A 116 -21.24 -3.39 -2.24
CA ASN A 116 -21.78 -3.56 -3.58
C ASN A 116 -21.87 -5.05 -3.96
N ARG A 117 -22.38 -5.35 -5.16
CA ARG A 117 -22.57 -6.71 -5.67
C ARG A 117 -21.30 -7.58 -5.79
N GLU A 118 -20.11 -6.96 -5.78
CA GLU A 118 -18.84 -7.69 -5.91
C GLU A 118 -18.48 -8.45 -4.65
N ASN A 119 -19.06 -8.04 -3.51
CA ASN A 119 -18.82 -8.62 -2.20
C ASN A 119 -20.13 -9.07 -1.56
N GLN A 120 -20.09 -10.17 -0.82
CA GLN A 120 -21.27 -10.76 -0.19
C GLN A 120 -21.23 -10.73 1.34
N ALA A 121 -20.04 -10.54 1.93
CA ALA A 121 -19.85 -10.43 3.37
C ALA A 121 -18.65 -9.55 3.67
N TYR A 122 -18.58 -9.04 4.90
CA TYR A 122 -17.42 -8.33 5.41
C TYR A 122 -17.17 -8.69 6.87
N GLN A 123 -15.94 -8.49 7.31
CA GLN A 123 -15.56 -8.64 8.70
C GLN A 123 -14.42 -7.68 9.05
N TRP A 124 -14.49 -7.09 10.23
CA TRP A 124 -13.33 -6.45 10.85
C TRP A 124 -12.58 -7.50 11.65
N ILE A 125 -11.30 -7.69 11.35
CA ILE A 125 -10.47 -8.73 11.96
C ILE A 125 -9.25 -8.13 12.65
N ASP A 126 -8.74 -8.81 13.67
CA ASP A 126 -7.41 -8.53 14.18
C ASP A 126 -6.38 -8.90 13.09
N PRO A 127 -5.50 -8.00 12.64
CA PRO A 127 -4.45 -8.33 11.68
C PRO A 127 -3.52 -9.46 12.15
N GLY A 128 -3.42 -9.73 13.44
CA GLY A 128 -2.70 -10.90 13.99
C GLY A 128 -3.33 -12.25 13.62
N GLN A 129 -4.59 -12.27 13.17
CA GLN A 129 -5.32 -13.47 12.77
C GLN A 129 -5.33 -13.71 11.25
N LEU A 130 -4.69 -12.84 10.45
CA LEU A 130 -4.72 -12.93 8.98
C LEU A 130 -4.25 -14.29 8.44
N ASP A 131 -3.24 -14.90 9.06
CA ASP A 131 -2.73 -16.21 8.65
C ASP A 131 -3.65 -17.39 9.02
N CYS A 132 -4.64 -17.15 9.89
CA CYS A 132 -5.64 -18.15 10.30
C CYS A 132 -6.88 -18.14 9.40
N ILE A 133 -7.00 -17.19 8.47
CA ILE A 133 -8.17 -17.07 7.61
C ILE A 133 -8.04 -18.03 6.44
N GLU A 134 -9.00 -18.94 6.33
CA GLU A 134 -9.08 -19.85 5.21
C GLU A 134 -9.70 -19.15 3.97
N ASN A 135 -9.42 -19.70 2.79
CA ASN A 135 -10.03 -19.27 1.53
C ASN A 135 -9.76 -17.80 1.16
N THR A 136 -8.53 -17.32 1.33
CA THR A 136 -8.14 -15.95 0.92
C THR A 136 -7.69 -15.88 -0.54
N VAL A 137 -7.66 -14.67 -1.08
CA VAL A 137 -6.86 -14.39 -2.28
C VAL A 137 -5.36 -14.66 -2.03
N PRO A 138 -4.57 -14.94 -3.08
CA PRO A 138 -3.14 -15.20 -2.95
C PRO A 138 -2.40 -14.04 -2.27
N ASN A 139 -1.45 -14.37 -1.39
CA ASN A 139 -0.52 -13.43 -0.77
C ASN A 139 -1.19 -12.28 0.02
N LEU A 140 -2.38 -12.52 0.60
CA LEU A 140 -3.11 -11.58 1.46
C LEU A 140 -2.22 -11.05 2.60
N THR A 141 -1.67 -11.94 3.43
CA THR A 141 -0.79 -11.56 4.55
C THR A 141 0.46 -10.82 4.07
N GLN A 142 1.05 -11.23 2.95
CA GLN A 142 2.24 -10.56 2.42
C GLN A 142 1.93 -9.13 1.93
N THR A 143 0.72 -8.91 1.41
CA THR A 143 0.23 -7.58 1.06
C THR A 143 0.05 -6.71 2.29
N TRP A 144 -0.52 -7.26 3.37
CA TRP A 144 -0.55 -6.58 4.68
C TRP A 144 0.85 -6.25 5.21
N GLN A 145 1.74 -7.23 5.30
CA GLN A 145 3.13 -7.06 5.75
C GLN A 145 3.86 -5.99 4.95
N ARG A 146 3.54 -5.82 3.66
CA ARG A 146 4.13 -4.77 2.82
C ARG A 146 3.77 -3.37 3.33
N THR A 147 2.56 -3.15 3.82
CA THR A 147 2.14 -1.86 4.43
C THR A 147 2.76 -1.62 5.80
N GLN A 148 3.18 -2.68 6.49
CA GLN A 148 3.85 -2.62 7.78
C GLN A 148 5.35 -2.36 7.67
N ALA A 149 5.91 -2.31 6.46
CA ALA A 149 7.35 -2.19 6.23
C ALA A 149 7.97 -0.95 6.89
N LEU A 150 7.20 0.14 7.05
CA LEU A 150 7.68 1.35 7.71
C LEU A 150 7.84 1.20 9.24
N ASN A 151 7.20 0.21 9.85
CA ASN A 151 7.25 -0.01 11.30
C ASN A 151 8.59 -0.56 11.79
N LYS A 152 9.43 -1.07 10.87
CA LYS A 152 10.80 -1.51 11.20
C LYS A 152 11.76 -0.34 11.45
N PHE A 153 11.37 0.87 11.06
CA PHE A 153 12.20 2.07 11.21
C PHE A 153 11.99 2.73 12.58
N PRO A 154 13.02 3.43 13.11
CA PRO A 154 12.89 4.25 14.30
C PRO A 154 11.74 5.26 14.20
N LYS A 155 11.19 5.67 15.34
CA LYS A 155 10.01 6.55 15.41
C LYS A 155 10.15 7.81 14.55
N ASN A 156 11.29 8.49 14.62
CA ASN A 156 11.53 9.74 13.90
C ASN A 156 11.58 9.52 12.37
N ALA A 157 12.37 8.53 11.93
CA ALA A 157 12.43 8.14 10.51
C ALA A 157 11.05 7.71 9.98
N LYS A 158 10.30 6.92 10.77
CA LYS A 158 8.94 6.50 10.40
C LYS A 158 7.97 7.69 10.25
N ASN A 159 8.06 8.70 11.11
CA ASN A 159 7.22 9.88 11.04
C ASN A 159 7.53 10.72 9.79
N GLY A 160 8.82 10.95 9.51
CA GLY A 160 9.21 11.66 8.29
C GLY A 160 8.85 10.89 7.02
N LEU A 161 8.99 9.55 7.00
CA LEU A 161 8.55 8.73 5.88
C LEU A 161 7.03 8.79 5.66
N ARG A 162 6.23 8.83 6.74
CA ARG A 162 4.78 9.06 6.61
C ARG A 162 4.48 10.41 5.99
N GLN A 163 5.21 11.46 6.39
CA GLN A 163 5.06 12.78 5.82
C GLN A 163 5.43 12.81 4.33
N LEU A 164 6.54 12.18 3.93
CA LEU A 164 6.91 12.02 2.51
C LEU A 164 5.82 11.27 1.70
N THR A 165 5.20 10.26 2.29
CA THR A 165 4.16 9.47 1.64
C THR A 165 2.87 10.24 1.40
N VAL A 166 2.48 11.13 2.32
CA VAL A 166 1.23 11.91 2.22
C VAL A 166 1.42 13.24 1.52
N ASP A 167 2.63 13.80 1.55
CA ASP A 167 2.89 15.16 1.11
C ASP A 167 3.75 15.18 -0.17
N ARG A 168 3.07 15.45 -1.28
CA ARG A 168 3.74 15.72 -2.58
C ARG A 168 3.63 17.18 -2.98
N GLU A 169 3.08 18.03 -2.11
CA GLU A 169 2.86 19.46 -2.36
C GLU A 169 3.97 20.33 -1.77
N LEU A 170 4.73 19.80 -0.80
CA LEU A 170 5.93 20.45 -0.31
C LEU A 170 6.94 20.70 -1.42
N HIS A 171 7.62 21.84 -1.29
CA HIS A 171 8.71 22.21 -2.18
C HIS A 171 9.76 21.07 -2.24
N PRO A 172 10.30 20.72 -3.44
CA PRO A 172 11.20 19.57 -3.58
C PRO A 172 12.41 19.57 -2.63
N ILE A 173 12.92 20.76 -2.27
CA ILE A 173 14.00 20.91 -1.29
C ILE A 173 13.58 20.40 0.09
N VAL A 174 12.37 20.70 0.55
CA VAL A 174 11.86 20.26 1.86
C VAL A 174 11.73 18.73 1.88
N LEU A 175 11.19 18.15 0.80
CA LEU A 175 11.10 16.69 0.64
C LEU A 175 12.49 16.04 0.65
N ALA A 176 13.47 16.64 -0.03
CA ALA A 176 14.85 16.15 -0.06
C ALA A 176 15.52 16.22 1.34
N CYS A 177 15.33 17.32 2.07
CA CYS A 177 15.84 17.47 3.44
C CYS A 177 15.22 16.41 4.37
N LEU A 178 13.90 16.25 4.34
CA LEU A 178 13.19 15.26 5.15
C LEU A 178 13.65 13.83 4.83
N ALA A 179 13.86 13.50 3.56
CA ALA A 179 14.40 12.22 3.16
C ALA A 179 15.82 11.98 3.71
N ALA A 180 16.70 12.99 3.64
CA ALA A 180 18.06 12.92 4.18
C ALA A 180 18.05 12.72 5.71
N GLU A 181 17.19 13.43 6.43
CA GLU A 181 17.00 13.26 7.88
C GLU A 181 16.56 11.85 8.24
N CYS A 182 15.57 11.30 7.52
CA CYS A 182 15.08 9.96 7.80
C CYS A 182 16.15 8.88 7.53
N ILE A 183 16.97 9.06 6.49
CA ILE A 183 18.11 8.19 6.19
C ILE A 183 19.16 8.27 7.30
N ASN A 184 19.51 9.48 7.74
CA ASN A 184 20.51 9.70 8.79
C ASN A 184 20.08 9.10 10.13
N GLU A 185 18.82 9.29 10.51
CA GLU A 185 18.23 8.69 11.71
C GLU A 185 18.29 7.15 11.65
N TYR A 186 17.92 6.57 10.51
CA TYR A 186 17.96 5.12 10.34
C TYR A 186 19.40 4.59 10.40
N ALA A 187 20.35 5.24 9.72
CA ALA A 187 21.77 4.86 9.75
C ALA A 187 22.32 4.88 11.18
N SER A 188 22.03 5.94 11.94
CA SER A 188 22.47 6.13 13.32
C SER A 188 21.89 5.09 14.29
N SER A 189 20.69 4.56 13.99
CA SER A 189 20.07 3.49 14.78
C SER A 189 20.54 2.07 14.44
N SER A 190 21.28 1.90 13.33
CA SER A 190 21.71 0.59 12.85
C SER A 190 22.98 0.12 13.58
N PRO A 191 23.00 -1.08 14.20
CA PRO A 191 24.15 -1.57 14.99
C PRO A 191 25.46 -1.67 14.20
N SER A 192 25.36 -1.78 12.86
CA SER A 192 26.50 -1.94 11.96
C SER A 192 26.84 -0.68 11.16
N ASN A 193 26.11 0.43 11.38
CA ASN A 193 26.13 1.63 10.54
C ASN A 193 25.94 1.33 9.04
N ARG A 194 25.22 0.23 8.73
CA ARG A 194 24.91 -0.22 7.35
C ARG A 194 23.42 -0.08 7.06
N ILE A 195 23.12 0.38 5.85
CA ILE A 195 21.79 0.41 5.27
C ILE A 195 21.65 -0.79 4.33
N HIS A 196 20.71 -1.68 4.61
CA HIS A 196 20.40 -2.82 3.75
C HIS A 196 19.61 -2.35 2.51
N MET A 197 19.92 -2.90 1.32
CA MET A 197 19.26 -2.54 0.05
C MET A 197 17.73 -2.62 0.13
N LYS A 198 17.18 -3.64 0.80
CA LYS A 198 15.73 -3.77 1.02
C LYS A 198 15.14 -2.58 1.79
N SER A 199 15.86 -2.07 2.78
CA SER A 199 15.44 -0.87 3.52
C SER A 199 15.53 0.39 2.67
N LEU A 200 16.59 0.54 1.87
CA LEU A 200 16.71 1.67 0.93
C LEU A 200 15.57 1.69 -0.10
N LEU A 201 15.13 0.52 -0.59
CA LEU A 201 14.01 0.42 -1.51
C LEU A 201 12.66 0.82 -0.89
N ASP A 202 12.46 0.53 0.40
CA ASP A 202 11.25 0.97 1.11
C ASP A 202 11.31 2.49 1.40
N PHE A 203 12.51 3.03 1.66
CA PHE A 203 12.78 4.46 1.76
C PHE A 203 12.50 5.21 0.45
N ALA A 204 13.06 4.73 -0.66
CA ALA A 204 12.94 5.36 -1.97
C ALA A 204 11.51 5.30 -2.55
N TRP A 205 10.63 4.51 -1.93
CA TRP A 205 9.24 4.40 -2.33
C TRP A 205 8.31 5.31 -1.52
N ALA A 206 8.66 5.58 -0.26
CA ALA A 206 7.92 6.47 0.62
C ALA A 206 7.95 7.90 0.07
#